data_AF-A0AAV6Q1Q2-F1
#
_entry.id   AF-A0AAV6Q1Q2-F1
#
_cell.length_a   1.000
_cell.length_b   1.000
_cell.length_c   1.000
_cell.angle_alpha   90.00
_cell.angle_beta   90.00
_cell.angle_gamma   90.00
#
_symmetry.space_group_name_H-M   'P 1'
#
loop_
_entity.id
_entity.type
_entity.pdbx_description
1 polymer ?
#
loop_
_entity_poly.entity_id
_entity_poly.type
_entity_poly.pdbx_seq_one_letter_code
_entity_poly.pdbx_strand_id
1 'polypeptide(L)'
;MDVLIHELTHHNLTGYQWVGSESWIFDSQIAKLDRNHILDGAIGLSIPRAHVSGMREFMLDVKPLNSSSADIFTEFWETLFGCKFKQPSLSGSHRECTGHEVLTGAVNSFTDMSLMPIFNNVYKGVYAVAHALHRVLGCNQTCDDKLQPDPFTILQHIKKTHFNTKDGDEVYFNEDGDPAAKYEIINWQPTRHRAVDFVTAGLYDASLPADKQLNLQSTSLVFAQNSTLVPVSVCSESCPPGTRKVLLKGKPVCCFDCIRCAEGEISNSTDSVSCVRCHPDFWSNERRDTCVKKDIEFLSYEEIMGALLTAASLSGTAGIVVVDEQLHVVAASWRIESSLSWRKGLRYPENS
;
A
#
# COMPACT_ATOMS: atom_id res chain seq x y z
N MET A 1 -21.43 0.62 -7.70
CA MET A 1 -20.42 -0.11 -8.47
C MET A 1 -20.89 -0.32 -9.92
N ASP A 2 -22.18 -0.57 -10.12
CA ASP A 2 -22.84 -0.89 -11.39
C ASP A 2 -22.54 0.10 -12.50
N VAL A 3 -22.73 1.41 -12.23
CA VAL A 3 -22.43 2.49 -13.19
C VAL A 3 -20.96 2.50 -13.58
N LEU A 4 -20.06 2.25 -12.61
CA LEU A 4 -18.63 2.22 -12.86
C LEU A 4 -18.24 1.04 -13.77
N ILE A 5 -18.76 -0.17 -13.50
CA ILE A 5 -18.49 -1.34 -14.35
C ILE A 5 -19.00 -1.11 -15.78
N HIS A 6 -20.16 -0.47 -15.92
CA HIS A 6 -20.72 -0.13 -17.22
C HIS A 6 -19.77 0.77 -18.02
N GLU A 7 -19.26 1.84 -17.41
CA GLU A 7 -18.31 2.76 -18.06
C GLU A 7 -16.95 2.10 -18.35
N LEU A 8 -16.41 1.31 -17.42
CA LEU A 8 -15.16 0.58 -17.63
C LEU A 8 -15.29 -0.41 -18.80
N THR A 9 -16.44 -1.07 -18.90
CA THR A 9 -16.79 -1.95 -20.02
C THR A 9 -16.85 -1.16 -21.33
N HIS A 10 -17.50 0.00 -21.33
CA HIS A 10 -17.61 0.85 -22.52
C HIS A 10 -16.23 1.30 -23.05
N HIS A 11 -15.30 1.57 -22.15
CA HIS A 11 -13.94 2.00 -22.48
C HIS A 11 -12.91 0.86 -22.59
N ASN A 12 -13.32 -0.41 -22.47
CA ASN A 12 -12.43 -1.58 -22.45
C ASN A 12 -11.26 -1.47 -21.45
N LEU A 13 -11.53 -0.89 -20.28
CA LEU A 13 -10.53 -0.74 -19.22
C LEU A 13 -10.41 -2.05 -18.42
N THR A 14 -9.30 -2.76 -18.62
CA THR A 14 -9.00 -4.07 -18.02
C THR A 14 -7.59 -4.09 -17.41
N GLY A 15 -7.28 -5.10 -16.60
CA GLY A 15 -5.94 -5.30 -16.04
C GLY A 15 -5.65 -4.56 -14.75
N TYR A 16 -6.64 -3.90 -14.16
CA TYR A 16 -6.51 -3.26 -12.85
C TYR A 16 -6.73 -4.28 -11.73
N GLN A 17 -5.91 -4.21 -10.69
CA GLN A 17 -6.12 -4.97 -9.46
C GLN A 17 -7.11 -4.23 -8.57
N TRP A 18 -8.24 -4.86 -8.27
CA TRP A 18 -9.28 -4.28 -7.42
C TRP A 18 -9.13 -4.73 -5.97
N VAL A 19 -9.31 -3.78 -5.06
CA VAL A 19 -9.48 -4.04 -3.63
C VAL A 19 -10.89 -3.59 -3.24
N GLY A 20 -11.75 -4.54 -2.91
CA GLY A 20 -13.16 -4.29 -2.63
C GLY A 20 -13.47 -4.14 -1.14
N SER A 21 -14.41 -3.24 -0.86
CA SER A 21 -15.02 -3.12 0.45
C SER A 21 -16.09 -4.19 0.65
N GLU A 22 -16.46 -4.41 1.92
CA GLU A 22 -17.52 -5.32 2.32
C GLU A 22 -18.81 -5.07 1.54
N SER A 23 -19.20 -3.81 1.31
CA SER A 23 -20.44 -3.45 0.63
C SER A 23 -20.68 -4.04 -0.78
N TRP A 24 -19.66 -4.50 -1.51
CA TRP A 24 -19.86 -5.02 -2.88
C TRP A 24 -19.04 -6.26 -3.23
N ILE A 25 -17.96 -6.56 -2.50
CA ILE A 25 -17.03 -7.63 -2.89
C ILE A 25 -17.68 -9.03 -2.87
N PHE A 26 -18.74 -9.24 -2.09
CA PHE A 26 -19.48 -10.51 -2.06
C PHE A 26 -20.77 -10.51 -2.91
N ASP A 27 -21.07 -9.41 -3.62
CA ASP A 27 -22.33 -9.27 -4.33
C ASP A 27 -22.33 -10.07 -5.65
N SER A 28 -23.15 -11.12 -5.68
CA SER A 28 -23.30 -11.99 -6.85
C SER A 28 -23.93 -11.28 -8.06
N GLN A 29 -24.68 -10.20 -7.87
CA GLN A 29 -25.25 -9.41 -8.97
C GLN A 29 -24.16 -8.58 -9.66
N ILE A 30 -23.25 -7.98 -8.89
CA ILE A 30 -22.08 -7.28 -9.43
C ILE A 30 -21.20 -8.25 -10.25
N ALA A 31 -20.95 -9.44 -9.70
CA ALA A 31 -20.20 -10.47 -10.41
C ALA A 31 -20.88 -10.91 -11.73
N LYS A 32 -22.22 -10.96 -11.77
CA LYS A 32 -22.98 -11.26 -13.01
C LYS A 32 -22.95 -10.12 -14.02
N LEU A 33 -22.87 -8.87 -13.56
CA LEU A 33 -22.79 -7.69 -14.41
C LEU A 33 -21.42 -7.58 -15.10
N ASP A 34 -20.36 -8.06 -14.46
CA ASP A 34 -18.99 -8.06 -14.99
C ASP A 34 -18.76 -9.11 -16.08
N ARG A 35 -19.39 -8.92 -17.24
CA ARG A 35 -19.26 -9.83 -18.39
C ARG A 35 -17.89 -9.81 -19.06
N ASN A 36 -17.11 -8.76 -18.82
CA ASN A 36 -15.82 -8.51 -19.43
C ASN A 36 -14.64 -8.88 -18.53
N HIS A 37 -14.91 -9.53 -17.38
CA HIS A 37 -13.85 -10.01 -16.48
C HIS A 37 -12.94 -8.87 -15.98
N ILE A 38 -13.51 -7.69 -15.73
CA ILE A 38 -12.80 -6.49 -15.27
C ILE A 38 -12.38 -6.62 -13.81
N LEU A 39 -13.18 -7.33 -13.02
CA LEU A 39 -13.00 -7.55 -11.58
C LEU A 39 -12.38 -8.92 -11.27
N ASP A 40 -11.99 -9.69 -12.29
CA ASP A 40 -11.27 -10.95 -12.10
C ASP A 40 -10.01 -10.71 -11.24
N GLY A 41 -9.85 -11.54 -10.21
CA GLY A 41 -8.76 -11.41 -9.24
C GLY A 41 -8.96 -10.32 -8.18
N ALA A 42 -10.11 -9.65 -8.13
CA ALA A 42 -10.43 -8.72 -7.03
C ALA A 42 -10.27 -9.40 -5.66
N ILE A 43 -9.79 -8.64 -4.68
CA ILE A 43 -9.62 -9.10 -3.30
C ILE A 43 -10.34 -8.14 -2.36
N GLY A 44 -10.95 -8.63 -1.29
CA GLY A 44 -11.58 -7.74 -0.34
C GLY A 44 -12.10 -8.44 0.90
N LEU A 45 -12.74 -7.65 1.76
CA LEU A 45 -13.24 -8.10 3.05
C LEU A 45 -14.72 -8.43 2.95
N SER A 46 -15.15 -9.60 3.41
CA SER A 46 -16.56 -9.98 3.52
C SER A 46 -16.91 -10.37 4.95
N ILE A 47 -18.18 -10.23 5.32
CA ILE A 47 -18.66 -10.77 6.60
C ILE A 47 -18.44 -12.29 6.58
N PRO A 48 -17.90 -12.91 7.65
CA PRO A 48 -17.66 -14.34 7.70
C PRO A 48 -18.93 -15.14 7.42
N ARG A 49 -18.76 -16.29 6.75
CA ARG A 49 -19.89 -17.17 6.46
C ARG A 49 -20.57 -17.57 7.76
N ALA A 50 -21.88 -17.37 7.81
CA ALA A 50 -22.69 -17.69 8.98
C ALA A 50 -23.74 -18.74 8.65
N HIS A 51 -24.05 -19.55 9.65
CA HIS A 51 -25.16 -20.47 9.62
C HIS A 51 -26.05 -20.22 10.83
N VAL A 52 -27.36 -20.10 10.59
CA VAL A 52 -28.35 -19.99 11.66
C VAL A 52 -29.30 -21.17 11.52
N SER A 53 -29.23 -22.10 12.48
CA SER A 53 -30.02 -23.33 12.46
C SER A 53 -31.53 -23.03 12.41
N GLY A 54 -32.23 -23.51 11.39
CA GLY A 54 -33.68 -23.32 11.22
C GLY A 54 -34.10 -22.06 10.46
N MET A 55 -33.16 -21.16 10.12
CA MET A 55 -33.49 -19.89 9.45
C MET A 55 -34.03 -20.12 8.03
N ARG A 56 -33.46 -21.08 7.28
CA ARG A 56 -33.93 -21.39 5.93
C ARG A 56 -35.36 -21.88 5.94
N GLU A 57 -35.67 -22.79 6.86
CA GLU A 57 -37.01 -23.35 7.04
C GLU A 57 -38.00 -22.27 7.44
N PHE A 58 -37.60 -21.36 8.34
CA PHE A 58 -38.39 -20.20 8.75
C PHE A 58 -38.68 -19.26 7.58
N MET A 59 -37.67 -18.90 6.78
CA MET A 59 -37.86 -18.01 5.61
C MET A 59 -38.79 -18.63 4.57
N LEU A 60 -38.73 -19.95 4.37
CA LEU A 60 -39.60 -20.66 3.44
C LEU A 60 -41.05 -20.78 3.96
N ASP A 61 -41.29 -20.66 5.27
CA ASP A 61 -42.63 -20.65 5.84
C ASP A 61 -43.21 -19.23 5.86
N VAL A 62 -43.82 -18.83 4.75
CA VAL A 62 -44.42 -17.51 4.55
C VAL A 62 -45.83 -17.36 5.15
N LYS A 63 -46.40 -18.43 5.73
CA LYS A 63 -47.74 -18.39 6.35
C LYS A 63 -47.89 -17.31 7.43
N PRO A 64 -46.89 -17.09 8.32
CA PRO A 64 -46.96 -16.02 9.32
C PRO A 64 -46.95 -14.62 8.71
N LEU A 65 -46.29 -14.42 7.56
CA LEU A 65 -46.28 -13.13 6.88
C LEU A 65 -47.67 -12.80 6.32
N ASN A 66 -48.31 -13.79 5.69
CA ASN A 66 -49.68 -13.65 5.17
C ASN A 66 -50.69 -13.31 6.28
N SER A 67 -50.55 -13.88 7.48
CA SER A 67 -51.46 -13.62 8.59
C SER A 67 -51.19 -12.32 9.35
N SER A 68 -49.95 -11.80 9.31
CA SER A 68 -49.55 -10.60 10.07
C SER A 68 -49.68 -9.30 9.28
N SER A 69 -49.41 -9.32 7.97
CA SER A 69 -49.52 -8.14 7.12
C SER A 69 -49.86 -8.51 5.68
N ALA A 70 -51.15 -8.41 5.34
CA ALA A 70 -51.66 -8.75 4.02
C ALA A 70 -51.05 -7.87 2.90
N ASP A 71 -50.80 -6.59 3.18
CA ASP A 71 -50.25 -5.65 2.20
C ASP A 71 -48.80 -5.99 1.86
N ILE A 72 -47.96 -6.23 2.89
CA ILE A 72 -46.56 -6.63 2.70
C ILE A 72 -46.49 -7.98 1.99
N PHE A 73 -47.32 -8.94 2.38
CA PHE A 73 -47.39 -10.23 1.71
C PHE A 73 -47.74 -10.09 0.23
N THR A 74 -48.74 -9.26 -0.09
CA THR A 74 -49.17 -8.99 -1.48
C THR A 74 -48.00 -8.44 -2.30
N GLU A 75 -47.35 -7.36 -1.84
CA GLU A 75 -46.23 -6.75 -2.56
C GLU A 75 -45.04 -7.72 -2.73
N PHE A 76 -44.68 -8.42 -1.65
CA PHE A 76 -43.61 -9.41 -1.64
C PHE A 76 -43.87 -10.51 -2.67
N TRP A 77 -45.05 -11.10 -2.65
CA TRP A 77 -45.41 -12.25 -3.48
C TRP A 77 -45.52 -11.89 -4.96
N GLU A 78 -46.13 -10.74 -5.26
CA GLU A 78 -46.22 -10.19 -6.62
C GLU A 78 -44.84 -9.89 -7.21
N THR A 79 -43.96 -9.29 -6.42
CA THR A 79 -42.58 -8.96 -6.85
C THR A 79 -41.76 -10.22 -7.08
N LEU A 80 -41.85 -11.20 -6.17
CA LEU A 80 -41.07 -12.43 -6.22
C LEU A 80 -41.43 -13.30 -7.43
N PHE A 81 -42.72 -13.41 -7.75
CA PHE A 81 -43.22 -14.27 -8.82
C PHE A 81 -43.55 -13.52 -10.13
N GLY A 82 -43.43 -12.18 -10.15
CA GLY A 82 -43.77 -11.35 -11.30
C GLY A 82 -45.24 -11.49 -11.71
N CYS A 83 -46.13 -11.71 -10.74
CA CYS A 83 -47.57 -11.89 -10.92
C CYS A 83 -48.34 -10.78 -10.20
N LYS A 84 -49.66 -10.70 -10.42
CA LYS A 84 -50.55 -9.79 -9.69
C LYS A 84 -51.73 -10.56 -9.07
N PHE A 85 -52.09 -10.24 -7.83
CA PHE A 85 -53.39 -10.65 -7.28
C PHE A 85 -54.49 -9.84 -7.95
N LYS A 86 -55.71 -10.41 -8.07
CA LYS A 86 -56.81 -9.78 -8.81
C LYS A 86 -57.08 -8.34 -8.35
N GLN A 87 -56.78 -7.38 -9.22
CA GLN A 87 -57.26 -6.00 -9.11
C GLN A 87 -58.52 -5.82 -9.98
N PRO A 88 -59.59 -5.16 -9.49
CA PRO A 88 -60.88 -5.12 -10.17
C PRO A 88 -60.92 -4.45 -11.55
N SER A 89 -59.84 -3.80 -12.02
CA SER A 89 -59.96 -2.79 -13.08
C SER A 89 -58.77 -2.62 -14.05
N LEU A 90 -57.79 -3.52 -14.09
CA LEU A 90 -56.65 -3.41 -15.03
C LEU A 90 -56.67 -4.53 -16.07
N SER A 91 -57.12 -4.14 -17.27
CA SER A 91 -57.23 -4.95 -18.48
C SER A 91 -55.84 -5.14 -19.15
N GLY A 92 -54.90 -5.75 -18.42
CA GLY A 92 -53.57 -6.12 -18.92
C GLY A 92 -53.32 -7.62 -18.78
N SER A 93 -52.58 -8.21 -19.74
CA SER A 93 -52.17 -9.62 -19.75
C SER A 93 -51.10 -9.91 -18.68
N HIS A 94 -51.42 -9.70 -17.40
CA HIS A 94 -50.53 -10.04 -16.30
C HIS A 94 -50.89 -11.42 -15.75
N ARG A 95 -49.87 -12.22 -15.42
CA ARG A 95 -50.03 -13.53 -14.77
C ARG A 95 -50.71 -13.34 -13.41
N GLU A 96 -51.77 -14.08 -13.16
CA GLU A 96 -52.48 -14.05 -11.87
C GLU A 96 -51.71 -14.84 -10.80
N CYS A 97 -51.55 -14.26 -9.60
CA CYS A 97 -51.01 -14.96 -8.44
C CYS A 97 -52.08 -15.85 -7.78
N THR A 98 -51.71 -17.08 -7.42
CA THR A 98 -52.55 -18.07 -6.72
C THR A 98 -52.37 -18.06 -5.20
N GLY A 99 -51.28 -17.45 -4.70
CA GLY A 99 -50.91 -17.44 -3.29
C GLY A 99 -50.32 -18.76 -2.79
N HIS A 100 -50.15 -19.74 -3.69
CA HIS A 100 -49.68 -21.11 -3.39
C HIS A 100 -48.49 -21.50 -4.27
N GLU A 101 -47.84 -20.53 -4.90
CA GLU A 101 -46.62 -20.71 -5.67
C GLU A 101 -45.50 -21.33 -4.82
N VAL A 102 -44.69 -22.17 -5.46
CA VAL A 102 -43.64 -22.93 -4.79
C VAL A 102 -42.36 -22.09 -4.68
N LEU A 103 -41.98 -21.74 -3.45
CA LEU A 103 -40.74 -21.01 -3.14
C LEU A 103 -39.47 -21.83 -3.38
N THR A 104 -39.53 -23.14 -3.18
CA THR A 104 -38.35 -24.02 -3.19
C THR A 104 -37.77 -24.29 -4.58
N GLY A 105 -38.52 -23.99 -5.65
CA GLY A 105 -38.11 -24.24 -7.04
C GLY A 105 -37.50 -23.04 -7.76
N ALA A 106 -37.62 -21.83 -7.20
CA ALA A 106 -37.10 -20.61 -7.80
C ALA A 106 -35.81 -20.18 -7.09
N VAL A 107 -34.69 -20.14 -7.82
CA VAL A 107 -33.49 -19.42 -7.36
C VAL A 107 -33.81 -17.94 -7.44
N ASN A 108 -34.20 -17.36 -6.31
CA ASN A 108 -34.53 -15.95 -6.19
C ASN A 108 -33.71 -15.33 -5.05
N SER A 109 -33.62 -14.00 -5.02
CA SER A 109 -32.82 -13.28 -4.02
C SER A 109 -33.27 -13.52 -2.59
N PHE A 110 -34.51 -13.97 -2.37
CA PHE A 110 -35.05 -14.26 -1.04
C PHE A 110 -34.62 -15.63 -0.52
N THR A 111 -34.56 -16.66 -1.38
CA THR A 111 -34.11 -18.01 -1.01
C THR A 111 -32.60 -18.18 -1.07
N ASP A 112 -31.87 -17.16 -1.54
CA ASP A 112 -30.42 -17.13 -1.60
C ASP A 112 -29.81 -16.98 -0.19
N MET A 113 -29.20 -18.07 0.28
CA MET A 113 -28.54 -18.14 1.58
C MET A 113 -27.15 -17.49 1.58
N SER A 114 -26.68 -16.97 0.44
CA SER A 114 -25.41 -16.22 0.38
C SER A 114 -25.42 -14.97 1.27
N LEU A 115 -26.61 -14.39 1.52
CA LEU A 115 -26.82 -13.22 2.39
C LEU A 115 -26.95 -13.58 3.88
N MET A 116 -26.85 -14.86 4.25
CA MET A 116 -26.95 -15.32 5.64
C MET A 116 -25.99 -14.61 6.62
N PRO A 117 -24.76 -14.22 6.24
CA PRO A 117 -23.89 -13.41 7.11
C PRO A 117 -24.55 -12.11 7.60
N ILE A 118 -25.31 -11.42 6.73
CA ILE A 118 -26.02 -10.19 7.06
C ILE A 118 -27.20 -10.52 7.99
N PHE A 119 -27.99 -11.54 7.66
CA PHE A 119 -29.12 -11.95 8.49
C PHE A 119 -28.70 -12.44 9.88
N ASN A 120 -27.53 -13.07 10.00
CA ASN A 120 -26.96 -13.46 11.28
C ASN A 120 -26.68 -12.23 12.17
N ASN A 121 -26.25 -11.10 11.60
CA ASN A 121 -26.05 -9.87 12.38
C ASN A 121 -27.39 -9.30 12.91
N VAL A 122 -28.46 -9.38 12.12
CA VAL A 122 -29.82 -9.02 12.59
C VAL A 122 -30.26 -9.95 13.71
N TYR A 123 -30.08 -11.26 13.53
CA TYR A 123 -30.36 -12.27 14.55
C TYR A 123 -29.61 -11.98 15.87
N LYS A 124 -28.30 -11.72 15.79
CA LYS A 124 -27.46 -11.34 16.95
C LYS A 124 -27.96 -10.06 17.62
N GLY A 125 -28.35 -9.05 16.83
CA GLY A 125 -28.89 -7.79 17.35
C GLY A 125 -30.18 -7.98 18.15
N VAL A 126 -31.13 -8.77 17.64
CA VAL A 126 -32.37 -9.09 18.35
C VAL A 126 -32.07 -9.85 19.65
N TYR A 127 -31.16 -10.83 19.59
CA TYR A 127 -30.77 -11.58 20.79
C TYR A 127 -30.03 -10.72 21.81
N ALA A 128 -29.21 -9.76 21.40
CA ALA A 128 -28.55 -8.84 22.31
C ALA A 128 -29.56 -8.02 23.14
N VAL A 129 -30.63 -7.54 22.51
CA VAL A 129 -31.74 -6.86 23.18
C VAL A 129 -32.52 -7.82 24.08
N ALA A 130 -32.82 -9.03 23.60
CA ALA A 130 -33.54 -10.04 24.37
C ALA A 130 -32.77 -10.44 25.65
N HIS A 131 -31.46 -10.65 25.55
CA HIS A 131 -30.59 -10.93 26.70
C HIS A 131 -30.52 -9.75 27.68
N ALA A 132 -30.49 -8.51 27.18
CA ALA A 132 -30.54 -7.33 28.03
C ALA A 132 -31.87 -7.24 28.79
N LEU A 133 -33.01 -7.40 28.10
CA LEU A 133 -34.33 -7.42 28.71
C LEU A 133 -34.49 -8.54 29.74
N HIS A 134 -34.02 -9.75 29.42
CA HIS A 134 -34.06 -10.87 30.35
C HIS A 134 -33.31 -10.57 31.66
N ARG A 135 -32.16 -9.91 31.58
CA ARG A 135 -31.41 -9.47 32.78
C ARG A 135 -32.13 -8.37 33.55
N VAL A 136 -32.70 -7.39 32.85
CA VAL A 136 -33.40 -6.26 33.50
C VAL A 136 -34.68 -6.73 34.20
N LEU A 137 -35.43 -7.64 33.57
CA LEU A 137 -36.71 -8.13 34.10
C LEU A 137 -36.52 -9.21 35.19
N GLY A 138 -35.38 -9.92 35.19
CA GLY A 138 -35.01 -10.86 36.26
C GLY A 138 -35.99 -12.03 36.46
N CYS A 139 -36.77 -12.34 35.43
CA CYS A 139 -37.86 -13.32 35.43
C CYS A 139 -37.54 -14.51 34.52
N ASN A 140 -38.04 -15.69 34.87
CA ASN A 140 -37.82 -16.92 34.09
C ASN A 140 -38.83 -17.12 32.95
N GLN A 141 -40.13 -17.11 33.26
CA GLN A 141 -41.18 -17.48 32.29
C GLN A 141 -42.24 -16.39 32.13
N THR A 142 -42.68 -15.79 33.23
CA THR A 142 -43.62 -14.67 33.24
C THR A 142 -43.03 -13.54 34.05
N CYS A 143 -43.13 -12.33 33.52
CA CYS A 143 -42.65 -11.10 34.13
C CYS A 143 -43.89 -10.27 34.46
N ASP A 144 -43.82 -9.41 35.49
CA ASP A 144 -44.93 -8.51 35.78
C ASP A 144 -45.02 -7.46 34.66
N ASP A 145 -46.13 -7.42 33.93
CA ASP A 145 -46.36 -6.53 32.77
C ASP A 145 -46.25 -5.03 33.14
N LYS A 146 -46.22 -4.71 34.44
CA LYS A 146 -46.06 -3.34 34.96
C LYS A 146 -44.62 -2.85 34.99
N LEU A 147 -43.63 -3.74 34.84
CA LEU A 147 -42.23 -3.34 34.72
C LEU A 147 -41.97 -2.90 33.27
N GLN A 148 -42.11 -1.61 32.99
CA GLN A 148 -41.56 -1.03 31.77
C GLN A 148 -40.15 -0.52 32.07
N PRO A 149 -39.10 -1.26 31.69
CA PRO A 149 -37.75 -0.81 31.91
C PRO A 149 -37.44 0.43 31.07
N ASP A 150 -36.84 1.42 31.72
CA ASP A 150 -36.39 2.64 31.08
C ASP A 150 -35.38 2.34 29.94
N PRO A 151 -35.50 2.97 28.76
CA PRO A 151 -34.61 2.71 27.62
C PRO A 151 -33.11 2.87 27.93
N PHE A 152 -32.74 3.81 28.81
CA PHE A 152 -31.34 4.01 29.19
C PHE A 152 -30.83 2.84 30.04
N THR A 153 -31.67 2.30 30.91
CA THR A 153 -31.37 1.07 31.67
C THR A 153 -31.13 -0.11 30.73
N ILE A 154 -31.97 -0.27 29.70
CA ILE A 154 -31.81 -1.32 28.67
C ILE A 154 -30.49 -1.12 27.93
N LEU A 155 -30.18 0.10 27.49
CA LEU A 155 -28.94 0.42 26.78
C LEU A 155 -27.70 0.06 27.61
N GLN A 156 -27.69 0.39 28.91
CA GLN A 156 -26.60 0.02 29.81
C GLN A 156 -26.41 -1.50 29.92
N HIS A 157 -27.50 -2.27 29.81
CA HIS A 157 -27.45 -3.72 29.84
C HIS A 157 -26.99 -4.30 28.51
N ILE A 158 -27.46 -3.76 27.37
CA ILE A 158 -27.00 -4.13 26.02
C ILE A 158 -25.47 -3.99 25.92
N LYS A 159 -24.91 -2.86 26.37
CA LYS A 159 -23.46 -2.63 26.37
C LYS A 159 -22.65 -3.66 27.18
N LYS A 160 -23.29 -4.33 28.14
CA LYS A 160 -22.67 -5.35 29.02
C LYS A 160 -23.13 -6.77 28.68
N THR A 161 -23.87 -6.93 27.59
CA THR A 161 -24.37 -8.22 27.14
C THR A 161 -23.21 -9.01 26.55
N HIS A 162 -23.06 -10.25 27.03
CA HIS A 162 -22.10 -11.22 26.53
C HIS A 162 -22.78 -12.58 26.56
N PHE A 163 -22.92 -13.20 25.40
CA PHE A 163 -23.59 -14.49 25.22
C PHE A 163 -23.07 -15.21 23.99
N ASN A 164 -23.40 -16.50 23.89
CA ASN A 164 -23.13 -17.30 22.71
C ASN A 164 -24.45 -17.60 22.00
N THR A 165 -24.45 -17.50 20.67
CA THR A 165 -25.58 -17.97 19.87
C THR A 165 -25.68 -19.50 19.94
N LYS A 166 -26.83 -20.04 19.51
CA LYS A 166 -27.04 -21.48 19.41
C LYS A 166 -25.98 -22.18 18.54
N ASP A 167 -25.51 -21.50 17.50
CA ASP A 167 -24.54 -21.99 16.53
C ASP A 167 -23.08 -21.72 16.97
N GLY A 168 -22.87 -21.17 18.16
CA GLY A 168 -21.55 -21.04 18.79
C GLY A 168 -20.84 -19.70 18.59
N ASP A 169 -21.48 -18.71 17.94
CA ASP A 169 -20.92 -17.37 17.79
C ASP A 169 -20.94 -16.62 19.13
N GLU A 170 -19.79 -16.14 19.56
CA GLU A 170 -19.67 -15.26 20.72
C GLU A 170 -20.05 -13.82 20.35
N VAL A 171 -20.95 -13.21 21.13
CA VAL A 171 -21.44 -11.84 20.92
C VAL A 171 -21.15 -11.02 22.16
N TYR A 172 -20.40 -9.93 21.98
CA TYR A 172 -20.07 -8.93 22.98
C TYR A 172 -19.81 -7.58 22.29
N PHE A 173 -19.77 -6.51 23.08
CA PHE A 173 -19.53 -5.15 22.58
C PHE A 173 -18.32 -4.52 23.29
N ASN A 174 -17.55 -3.72 22.55
CA ASN A 174 -16.46 -2.91 23.12
C ASN A 174 -17.01 -1.64 23.81
N GLU A 175 -16.12 -0.75 24.27
CA GLU A 175 -16.50 0.49 24.97
C GLU A 175 -17.36 1.43 24.11
N ASP A 176 -17.09 1.45 22.79
CA ASP A 176 -17.81 2.24 21.79
C ASP A 176 -19.17 1.62 21.41
N GLY A 177 -19.40 0.35 21.75
CA GLY A 177 -20.61 -0.40 21.42
C GLY A 177 -20.52 -1.22 20.14
N ASP A 178 -19.31 -1.40 19.60
CA ASP A 178 -19.07 -2.20 18.40
C ASP A 178 -18.85 -3.68 18.75
N PRO A 179 -19.37 -4.62 17.95
CA PRO A 179 -19.02 -6.02 18.07
C PRO A 179 -17.58 -6.28 17.63
N ALA A 180 -17.05 -7.45 17.98
CA ALA A 180 -15.74 -7.89 17.50
C ALA A 180 -15.67 -7.87 15.96
N ALA A 181 -14.76 -7.07 15.41
CA ALA A 181 -14.57 -6.98 13.97
C ALA A 181 -13.84 -8.21 13.43
N LYS A 182 -14.60 -9.11 12.80
CA LYS A 182 -14.09 -10.31 12.12
C LYS A 182 -14.55 -10.30 10.68
N TYR A 183 -13.62 -10.49 9.74
CA TYR A 183 -13.87 -10.51 8.31
C TYR A 183 -13.17 -11.69 7.66
N GLU A 184 -13.84 -12.32 6.70
CA GLU A 184 -13.16 -13.19 5.75
C GLU A 184 -12.53 -12.33 4.66
N ILE A 185 -11.37 -12.74 4.17
CA ILE A 185 -10.76 -12.15 3.00
C ILE A 185 -11.11 -13.04 1.82
N ILE A 186 -11.80 -12.50 0.83
CA ILE A 186 -12.22 -13.26 -0.34
C ILE A 186 -11.51 -12.77 -1.59
N ASN A 187 -11.30 -13.68 -2.52
CA ASN A 187 -10.69 -13.44 -3.81
C ASN A 187 -11.61 -13.96 -4.93
N TRP A 188 -11.78 -13.14 -5.96
CA TRP A 188 -12.61 -13.43 -7.12
C TRP A 188 -11.84 -14.32 -8.08
N GLN A 189 -12.23 -15.59 -8.15
CA GLN A 189 -11.56 -16.57 -9.00
C GLN A 189 -12.43 -16.92 -10.21
N PRO A 190 -11.97 -16.65 -11.45
CA PRO A 190 -12.75 -16.95 -12.63
C PRO A 190 -12.87 -18.45 -12.87
N THR A 191 -14.08 -18.92 -13.19
CA THR A 191 -14.32 -20.32 -13.59
C THR A 191 -14.55 -20.45 -15.10
N ARG A 192 -14.44 -21.69 -15.59
CA ARG A 192 -14.67 -22.05 -17.00
C ARG A 192 -16.07 -21.68 -17.51
N HIS A 193 -17.04 -21.48 -16.62
CA HIS A 193 -18.43 -21.19 -16.97
C HIS A 193 -18.75 -19.68 -16.98
N ARG A 194 -17.75 -18.80 -17.05
CA ARG A 194 -17.85 -17.32 -16.97
C ARG A 194 -18.39 -16.78 -15.64
N ALA A 195 -18.79 -17.64 -14.71
CA ALA A 195 -19.11 -17.24 -13.35
C ALA A 195 -17.81 -17.05 -12.55
N VAL A 196 -17.83 -16.16 -11.57
CA VAL A 196 -16.73 -15.95 -10.64
C VAL A 196 -17.08 -16.62 -9.32
N ASP A 197 -16.14 -17.37 -8.76
CA ASP A 197 -16.27 -17.94 -7.43
C ASP A 197 -15.64 -17.01 -6.39
N PHE A 198 -16.36 -16.79 -5.28
CA PHE A 198 -15.86 -16.07 -4.11
C PHE A 198 -15.10 -17.04 -3.21
N VAL A 199 -13.78 -17.10 -3.38
CA VAL A 199 -12.93 -18.03 -2.65
C VAL A 199 -12.33 -17.34 -1.43
N THR A 200 -12.56 -17.90 -0.25
CA THR A 200 -11.94 -17.42 0.99
C THR A 200 -10.43 -17.65 0.93
N ALA A 201 -9.67 -16.57 1.00
CA ALA A 201 -8.21 -16.52 0.93
C ALA A 201 -7.56 -16.15 2.27
N GLY A 202 -8.33 -15.81 3.29
CA GLY A 202 -7.80 -15.45 4.60
C GLY A 202 -8.86 -15.01 5.58
N LEU A 203 -8.40 -14.58 6.76
CA LEU A 203 -9.22 -14.06 7.84
C LEU A 203 -8.55 -12.80 8.41
N TYR A 204 -9.37 -11.82 8.73
CA TYR A 204 -9.02 -10.69 9.57
C TYR A 204 -9.81 -10.77 10.88
N ASP A 205 -9.13 -10.80 12.02
CA ASP A 205 -9.73 -10.81 13.36
C ASP A 205 -9.11 -9.72 14.23
N ALA A 206 -9.86 -8.64 14.46
CA ALA A 206 -9.41 -7.49 15.25
C ALA A 206 -9.25 -7.80 16.75
N SER A 207 -9.80 -8.93 17.23
CA SER A 207 -9.65 -9.34 18.63
C SER A 207 -8.25 -9.92 18.93
N LEU A 208 -7.47 -10.24 17.90
CA LEU A 208 -6.11 -10.76 18.03
C LEU A 208 -5.07 -9.62 18.18
N PRO A 209 -3.86 -9.92 18.71
CA PRO A 209 -2.73 -8.99 18.71
C PRO A 209 -2.41 -8.47 17.30
N ALA A 210 -1.92 -7.23 17.19
CA ALA A 210 -1.74 -6.51 15.91
C ALA A 210 -0.96 -7.29 14.83
N ASP A 211 0.02 -8.10 15.22
CA ASP A 211 0.84 -8.93 14.35
C ASP A 211 0.11 -10.18 13.80
N LYS A 212 -1.06 -10.52 14.39
CA LYS A 212 -1.85 -11.73 14.08
C LYS A 212 -3.27 -11.42 13.60
N GLN A 213 -3.63 -10.14 13.51
CA GLN A 213 -4.97 -9.74 13.07
C GLN A 213 -5.24 -10.17 11.64
N LEU A 214 -4.25 -10.13 10.75
CA LEU A 214 -4.36 -10.50 9.36
C LEU A 214 -3.68 -11.85 9.09
N ASN A 215 -4.44 -12.83 8.63
CA ASN A 215 -3.92 -14.12 8.20
C ASN A 215 -4.34 -14.41 6.75
N LEU A 216 -3.38 -14.41 5.83
CA LEU A 216 -3.58 -14.69 4.41
C LEU A 216 -3.01 -16.07 4.04
N GLN A 217 -3.83 -16.88 3.39
CA GLN A 217 -3.42 -18.14 2.79
C GLN A 217 -2.97 -17.88 1.35
N SER A 218 -1.67 -17.60 1.18
CA SER A 218 -1.12 -17.12 -0.10
C SER A 218 -1.17 -18.12 -1.26
N THR A 219 -1.44 -19.40 -1.03
CA THR A 219 -1.28 -20.46 -2.04
C THR A 219 -2.37 -20.52 -3.10
N SER A 220 -3.46 -19.76 -2.97
CA SER A 220 -4.62 -19.82 -3.86
C SER A 220 -5.04 -18.48 -4.46
N LEU A 221 -4.30 -17.39 -4.26
CA LEU A 221 -4.67 -16.07 -4.76
C LEU A 221 -4.44 -15.96 -6.27
N VAL A 222 -5.45 -15.42 -6.96
CA VAL A 222 -5.40 -15.02 -8.36
C VAL A 222 -5.55 -13.49 -8.42
N PHE A 223 -4.65 -12.84 -9.14
CA PHE A 223 -4.65 -11.40 -9.36
C PHE A 223 -5.15 -11.08 -10.77
N ALA A 224 -5.27 -9.77 -11.05
CA ALA A 224 -5.66 -9.27 -12.36
C ALA A 224 -4.92 -9.99 -13.51
N GLN A 225 -5.65 -10.24 -14.61
CA GLN A 225 -5.16 -10.98 -15.79
C GLN A 225 -4.76 -12.44 -15.50
N ASN A 226 -5.36 -13.07 -14.49
CA ASN A 226 -5.06 -14.46 -14.08
C ASN A 226 -3.60 -14.68 -13.67
N SER A 227 -2.96 -13.63 -13.14
CA SER A 227 -1.61 -13.72 -12.61
C SER A 227 -1.61 -14.37 -11.22
N THR A 228 -0.60 -15.20 -10.93
CA THR A 228 -0.30 -15.68 -9.57
C THR A 228 0.75 -14.81 -8.87
N LEU A 229 1.34 -13.85 -9.58
CA LEU A 229 2.32 -12.92 -9.05
C LEU A 229 1.62 -11.71 -8.45
N VAL A 230 2.04 -11.33 -7.26
CA VAL A 230 1.54 -10.13 -6.57
C VAL A 230 1.86 -8.90 -7.42
N PRO A 231 0.85 -8.10 -7.80
CA PRO A 231 1.07 -6.90 -8.60
C PRO A 231 1.81 -5.83 -7.79
N VAL A 232 2.80 -5.21 -8.40
CA VAL A 232 3.54 -4.10 -7.81
C VAL A 232 2.80 -2.79 -8.11
N SER A 233 2.36 -2.09 -7.06
CA SER A 233 1.67 -0.80 -7.18
C SER A 233 2.46 0.31 -6.49
N VAL A 234 3.52 0.78 -7.16
CA VAL A 234 4.38 1.88 -6.69
C VAL A 234 4.36 3.04 -7.68
N CYS A 235 4.48 4.27 -7.19
CA CYS A 235 4.53 5.45 -8.06
C CYS A 235 5.88 5.56 -8.79
N SER A 236 6.96 5.32 -8.05
CA SER A 236 8.34 5.30 -8.55
C SER A 236 8.99 4.00 -8.12
N GLU A 237 9.78 3.39 -9.00
CA GLU A 237 10.61 2.23 -8.64
C GLU A 237 11.67 2.62 -7.61
N SER A 238 12.19 1.62 -6.89
CA SER A 238 13.27 1.85 -5.93
C SER A 238 14.53 2.35 -6.63
N CYS A 239 15.14 3.38 -6.06
CA CYS A 239 16.36 3.98 -6.58
C CYS A 239 17.56 3.04 -6.38
N PRO A 240 18.30 2.70 -7.44
CA PRO A 240 19.48 1.85 -7.32
C PRO A 240 20.63 2.58 -6.59
N PRO A 241 21.63 1.83 -6.08
CA PRO A 241 22.87 2.42 -5.58
C PRO A 241 23.50 3.35 -6.63
N GLY A 242 24.13 4.43 -6.16
CA GLY A 242 24.65 5.51 -6.99
C GLY A 242 23.67 6.63 -7.33
N THR A 243 22.42 6.48 -6.90
CA THR A 243 21.39 7.52 -7.02
C THR A 243 20.80 7.88 -5.67
N ARG A 244 20.14 9.05 -5.62
CA ARG A 244 19.36 9.53 -4.47
C ARG A 244 17.95 9.92 -4.89
N LYS A 245 17.00 9.80 -3.96
CA LYS A 245 15.61 10.24 -4.14
C LYS A 245 15.52 11.75 -4.18
N VAL A 246 14.75 12.26 -5.13
CA VAL A 246 14.37 13.68 -5.22
C VAL A 246 12.87 13.77 -5.35
N LEU A 247 12.25 14.44 -4.38
CA LEU A 247 10.81 14.61 -4.34
C LEU A 247 10.35 15.52 -5.49
N LEU A 248 9.31 15.09 -6.18
CA LEU A 248 8.70 15.87 -7.25
C LEU A 248 7.75 16.91 -6.66
N LYS A 249 8.04 18.19 -6.91
CA LYS A 249 7.21 19.30 -6.42
C LYS A 249 5.78 19.16 -6.94
N GLY A 250 4.80 19.15 -6.02
CA GLY A 250 3.38 18.99 -6.36
C GLY A 250 2.89 17.54 -6.52
N LYS A 251 3.75 16.54 -6.29
CA LYS A 251 3.36 15.12 -6.24
C LYS A 251 3.43 14.57 -4.79
N PRO A 252 2.77 13.44 -4.50
CA PRO A 252 2.88 12.76 -3.20
C PRO A 252 4.31 12.30 -2.88
N VAL A 253 4.61 12.08 -1.59
CA VAL A 253 5.95 11.70 -1.10
C VAL A 253 6.47 10.38 -1.67
N CYS A 254 5.57 9.45 -2.04
CA CYS A 254 5.94 8.19 -2.68
C CYS A 254 6.39 8.34 -4.15
N CYS A 255 6.20 9.50 -4.77
CA CYS A 255 6.60 9.80 -6.13
C CYS A 255 7.88 10.63 -6.15
N PHE A 256 8.97 10.02 -6.59
CA PHE A 256 10.29 10.63 -6.60
C PHE A 256 11.07 10.26 -7.87
N ASP A 257 12.04 11.09 -8.23
CA ASP A 257 13.03 10.77 -9.25
C ASP A 257 14.31 10.27 -8.60
N CYS A 258 15.01 9.36 -9.29
CA CYS A 258 16.32 8.87 -8.89
C CYS A 258 17.39 9.68 -9.63
N ILE A 259 18.03 10.61 -8.93
CA ILE A 259 19.10 11.44 -9.49
C ILE A 259 20.44 10.86 -9.09
N ARG A 260 21.34 10.70 -10.05
CA ARG A 260 22.71 10.22 -9.83
C ARG A 260 23.47 11.15 -8.87
N CYS A 261 24.28 10.57 -7.99
CA CYS A 261 25.13 11.35 -7.11
C CYS A 261 26.13 12.21 -7.90
N ALA A 262 26.52 13.34 -7.31
CA ALA A 262 27.50 14.24 -7.89
C ALA A 262 28.91 13.60 -7.91
N GLU A 263 29.83 14.20 -8.64
CA GLU A 263 31.23 13.78 -8.64
C GLU A 263 31.87 13.87 -7.27
N GLY A 264 32.55 12.80 -6.85
CA GLY A 264 33.13 12.68 -5.51
C GLY A 264 32.12 12.29 -4.43
N GLU A 265 30.85 12.08 -4.78
CA GLU A 265 29.80 11.56 -3.88
C GLU A 265 29.30 10.19 -4.33
N ILE A 266 28.84 9.40 -3.38
CA ILE A 266 28.32 8.06 -3.61
C ILE A 266 27.02 7.79 -2.85
N SER A 267 26.29 6.77 -3.28
CA SER A 267 25.16 6.19 -2.58
C SER A 267 25.31 4.67 -2.61
N ASN A 268 25.58 4.05 -1.46
CA ASN A 268 25.88 2.61 -1.39
C ASN A 268 24.64 1.73 -1.21
N SER A 269 23.50 2.33 -0.87
CA SER A 269 22.26 1.63 -0.53
C SER A 269 21.13 2.05 -1.46
N THR A 270 20.25 1.09 -1.75
CA THR A 270 19.00 1.34 -2.46
C THR A 270 18.15 2.35 -1.69
N ASP A 271 17.41 3.16 -2.43
CA ASP A 271 16.45 4.11 -1.87
C ASP A 271 17.01 5.21 -0.95
N SER A 272 18.30 5.54 -1.09
CA SER A 272 18.96 6.62 -0.36
C SER A 272 18.33 7.99 -0.61
N VAL A 273 18.15 8.80 0.45
CA VAL A 273 17.66 10.19 0.35
C VAL A 273 18.78 11.20 0.07
N SER A 274 20.02 10.86 0.36
CA SER A 274 21.18 11.73 0.19
C SER A 274 22.40 10.94 -0.27
N CYS A 275 23.34 11.61 -0.94
CA CYS A 275 24.65 11.06 -1.27
C CYS A 275 25.67 11.43 -0.21
N VAL A 276 26.69 10.58 -0.04
CA VAL A 276 27.78 10.77 0.92
C VAL A 276 29.05 11.08 0.16
N ARG A 277 29.81 12.08 0.61
CA ARG A 277 31.07 12.47 -0.01
C ARG A 277 32.19 11.48 0.34
N CYS A 278 32.98 11.08 -0.65
CA CYS A 278 34.15 10.22 -0.42
C CYS A 278 35.23 10.95 0.40
N HIS A 279 36.03 10.16 1.14
CA HIS A 279 37.24 10.67 1.80
C HIS A 279 38.20 11.29 0.76
N PRO A 280 38.98 12.33 1.09
CA PRO A 280 39.84 13.04 0.12
C PRO A 280 40.78 12.16 -0.72
N ASP A 281 41.28 11.05 -0.18
CA ASP A 281 42.16 10.08 -0.87
C ASP A 281 41.41 9.15 -1.85
N PHE A 282 40.09 9.20 -1.83
CA PHE A 282 39.20 8.39 -2.64
C PHE A 282 38.35 9.26 -3.55
N TRP A 283 37.79 8.64 -4.58
CA TRP A 283 36.90 9.23 -5.56
C TRP A 283 35.73 8.30 -5.81
N SER A 284 34.58 8.85 -6.16
CA SER A 284 33.44 8.04 -6.58
C SER A 284 33.79 7.27 -7.87
N ASN A 285 33.47 5.98 -7.94
CA ASN A 285 33.56 5.22 -9.18
C ASN A 285 32.56 5.74 -10.23
N GLU A 286 32.60 5.19 -11.46
CA GLU A 286 31.65 5.59 -12.50
C GLU A 286 30.20 5.44 -12.02
N ARG A 287 29.82 4.29 -11.47
CA ARG A 287 28.45 4.03 -11.00
C ARG A 287 28.00 4.89 -9.82
N ARG A 288 28.92 5.61 -9.16
CA ARG A 288 28.71 6.39 -7.92
C ARG A 288 28.21 5.54 -6.74
N ASP A 289 28.45 4.23 -6.74
CA ASP A 289 28.02 3.33 -5.66
C ASP A 289 29.11 3.11 -4.60
N THR A 290 30.38 3.35 -4.97
CA THR A 290 31.54 3.02 -4.15
C THR A 290 32.65 4.06 -4.31
N CYS A 291 33.41 4.27 -3.24
CA CYS A 291 34.60 5.12 -3.25
C CYS A 291 35.82 4.27 -3.60
N VAL A 292 36.48 4.59 -4.71
CA VAL A 292 37.72 3.97 -5.18
C VAL A 292 38.91 4.88 -4.88
N LYS A 293 40.08 4.31 -4.59
CA LYS A 293 41.29 5.11 -4.29
C LYS A 293 41.68 5.90 -5.53
N LYS A 294 42.07 7.17 -5.37
CA LYS A 294 42.57 7.97 -6.49
C LYS A 294 43.86 7.38 -7.01
N ASP A 295 43.98 7.26 -8.32
CA ASP A 295 45.26 7.00 -8.95
C ASP A 295 46.15 8.23 -8.77
N ILE A 296 47.39 7.98 -8.35
CA ILE A 296 48.37 9.04 -8.16
C ILE A 296 49.04 9.23 -9.51
N GLU A 297 48.72 10.30 -10.20
CA GLU A 297 49.50 10.74 -11.35
C GLU A 297 50.76 11.44 -10.83
N PHE A 298 51.91 10.81 -11.01
CA PHE A 298 53.21 11.43 -10.77
C PHE A 298 53.71 12.00 -12.09
N LEU A 299 54.11 13.27 -12.08
CA LEU A 299 54.77 13.88 -13.23
C LEU A 299 56.13 13.22 -13.43
N SER A 300 56.21 12.31 -14.40
CA SER A 300 57.45 11.59 -14.70
C SER A 300 58.39 12.46 -15.53
N TYR A 301 59.71 12.26 -15.40
CA TYR A 301 60.69 12.90 -16.29
C TYR A 301 60.57 12.42 -17.74
N GLU A 302 59.86 11.30 -17.97
CA GLU A 302 59.56 10.77 -19.31
C GLU A 302 58.40 11.50 -19.99
N GLU A 303 57.58 12.23 -19.23
CA GLU A 303 56.48 13.02 -19.77
C GLU A 303 56.95 14.42 -20.21
N ILE A 304 56.33 14.97 -21.26
CA ILE A 304 56.76 16.23 -21.90
C ILE A 304 56.93 17.37 -20.90
N MET A 305 55.97 17.54 -19.98
CA MET A 305 56.04 18.60 -18.96
C MET A 305 57.15 18.34 -17.93
N GLY A 306 57.37 17.10 -17.52
CA GLY A 306 58.47 16.74 -16.63
C GLY A 306 59.84 16.90 -17.29
N ALA A 307 59.96 16.53 -18.56
CA ALA A 307 61.16 16.73 -19.37
C ALA A 307 61.49 18.22 -19.57
N LEU A 308 60.48 19.05 -19.85
CA LEU A 308 60.66 20.49 -20.00
C LEU A 308 61.13 21.16 -18.70
N LEU A 309 60.52 20.79 -17.56
CA LEU A 309 60.90 21.31 -16.25
C LEU A 309 62.31 20.89 -15.84
N THR A 310 62.69 19.64 -16.10
CA THR A 310 64.05 19.15 -15.83
C THR A 310 65.09 19.82 -16.72
N ALA A 311 64.81 20.00 -18.02
CA ALA A 311 65.68 20.72 -18.94
C ALA A 311 65.84 22.20 -18.56
N ALA A 312 64.75 22.87 -18.18
CA ALA A 312 64.79 24.25 -17.71
C ALA A 312 65.59 24.40 -16.42
N SER A 313 65.42 23.48 -15.47
CA SER A 313 66.21 23.39 -14.23
C SER A 313 67.70 23.24 -14.53
N LEU A 314 68.08 22.27 -15.38
CA LEU A 314 69.48 22.02 -15.74
C LEU A 314 70.12 23.18 -16.51
N SER A 315 69.35 23.84 -17.37
CA SER A 315 69.81 25.03 -18.10
C SER A 315 70.03 26.21 -17.15
N GLY A 316 69.13 26.37 -16.17
CA GLY A 316 69.25 27.37 -15.12
C GLY A 316 70.48 27.16 -14.23
N THR A 317 70.74 25.92 -13.79
CA THR A 317 71.93 25.62 -12.98
C THR A 317 73.23 25.80 -13.76
N ALA A 318 73.29 25.39 -15.02
CA ALA A 318 74.43 25.63 -15.89
C ALA A 318 74.69 27.14 -16.08
N GLY A 319 73.63 27.93 -16.26
CA GLY A 319 73.73 29.39 -16.35
C GLY A 319 74.30 30.03 -15.08
N ILE A 320 73.87 29.57 -13.90
CA ILE A 320 74.38 30.06 -12.61
C ILE A 320 75.87 29.75 -12.45
N VAL A 321 76.32 28.54 -12.80
CA VAL A 321 77.75 28.15 -12.71
C VAL A 321 78.62 29.03 -13.61
N VAL A 322 78.18 29.30 -14.84
CA VAL A 322 78.93 30.16 -15.78
C VAL A 322 79.00 31.60 -15.27
N VAL A 323 77.91 32.11 -14.69
CA VAL A 323 77.90 33.47 -14.10
C VAL A 323 78.77 33.54 -12.86
N ASP A 324 78.76 32.52 -12.01
CA ASP A 324 79.62 32.45 -10.81
C ASP A 324 81.11 32.37 -11.19
N GLU A 325 81.46 31.60 -12.21
CA GLU A 325 82.83 31.53 -12.74
C GLU A 325 83.28 32.87 -13.33
N GLN A 326 82.41 33.56 -14.07
CA GLN A 326 82.68 34.92 -14.55
C GLN A 326 82.80 35.92 -13.40
N LEU A 327 81.96 35.81 -12.36
CA LEU A 327 82.04 36.67 -11.18
C LEU A 327 83.35 36.44 -10.41
N HIS A 328 83.81 35.19 -10.32
CA HIS A 328 85.11 34.83 -9.76
C HIS A 328 86.28 35.43 -10.58
N VAL A 329 86.21 35.39 -11.92
CA VAL A 329 87.22 35.99 -12.81
C VAL A 329 87.23 37.52 -12.68
N VAL A 330 86.07 38.17 -12.63
CA VAL A 330 85.96 39.62 -12.44
C VAL A 330 86.45 40.04 -11.05
N ALA A 331 86.11 39.28 -10.01
CA ALA A 331 86.62 39.51 -8.66
C ALA A 331 88.15 39.34 -8.57
N ALA A 332 88.71 38.37 -9.31
CA ALA A 332 90.17 38.21 -9.43
C ALA A 332 90.81 39.39 -10.18
N SER A 333 90.19 39.92 -11.23
CA SER A 333 90.65 41.11 -11.95
C SER A 333 90.67 42.36 -11.06
N TRP A 334 89.60 42.61 -10.29
CA TRP A 334 89.55 43.70 -9.31
C TRP A 334 90.61 43.57 -8.20
N ARG A 335 90.90 42.33 -7.77
CA ARG A 335 91.97 42.07 -6.79
C ARG A 335 93.37 42.37 -7.38
N ILE A 336 93.57 42.16 -8.68
CA ILE A 336 94.82 42.52 -9.37
C ILE A 336 94.93 44.05 -9.56
N GLU A 337 93.86 44.74 -9.97
CA GLU A 337 93.86 46.21 -10.13
C GLU A 337 94.05 46.95 -8.80
N SER A 338 93.44 46.47 -7.71
CA SER A 338 93.69 47.02 -6.37
C SER A 338 95.15 46.85 -5.93
N SER A 339 95.83 45.76 -6.32
CA SER A 339 97.26 45.55 -6.02
C SER A 339 98.23 46.41 -6.87
N LEU A 340 97.81 46.84 -8.07
CA LEU A 340 98.55 47.75 -8.96
C LEU A 340 98.42 49.22 -8.53
N SER A 341 97.29 49.61 -7.93
CA SER A 341 97.07 50.95 -7.38
C SER A 341 98.03 51.29 -6.22
N TRP A 342 98.39 50.31 -5.37
CA TRP A 342 99.34 50.52 -4.26
C TRP A 342 100.82 50.69 -4.67
N ARG A 343 101.22 50.41 -5.92
CA ARG A 343 102.62 50.60 -6.40
C ARG A 343 102.89 51.96 -7.06
N LYS A 344 101.88 52.81 -7.27
CA LYS A 344 102.04 54.14 -7.86
C LYS A 344 101.45 55.21 -6.93
N GLY A 345 102.10 55.45 -5.79
CA GLY A 345 101.60 56.44 -4.85
C GLY A 345 102.46 56.75 -3.62
N LEU A 346 103.80 56.72 -3.70
CA LEU A 346 104.67 57.29 -2.66
C LEU A 346 105.92 57.92 -3.27
N ARG A 347 105.84 59.23 -3.55
CA ARG A 347 107.01 60.13 -3.58
C ARG A 347 106.53 61.51 -3.13
N TYR A 348 106.72 61.80 -1.84
CA TYR A 348 106.60 63.14 -1.27
C TYR A 348 107.99 63.80 -1.27
N PRO A 349 108.11 65.11 -1.56
CA PRO A 349 109.34 65.87 -1.40
C PRO A 349 109.48 66.44 0.03
N GLU A 350 110.71 66.46 0.52
CA GLU A 350 111.14 67.20 1.71
C GLU A 350 111.13 68.71 1.41
N ASN A 351 110.56 69.51 2.32
CA ASN A 351 111.06 70.84 2.67
C ASN A 351 110.46 71.34 4.00
N SER A 352 111.35 71.96 4.79
CA SER A 352 111.23 72.59 6.13
C SER A 352 111.35 71.68 7.35
#